data_AF-F0LKY9-F1
#
_entry.id   AF-F0LKY9-F1
#
_cell.length_a   1.000
_cell.length_b   1.000
_cell.length_c   1.000
_cell.angle_alpha   90.00
_cell.angle_beta   90.00
_cell.angle_gamma   90.00
#
_symmetry.space_group_name_H-M   'P 1'
#
loop_
_entity.id
_entity.type
_entity.pdbx_description
1 polymer ?
#
loop_
_entity_poly.entity_id
_entity_poly.type
_entity_poly.pdbx_seq_one_letter_code
_entity_poly.pdbx_strand_id
1 'polypeptide(L)'
;MKEIEELKNMLGKVEGKLIAAAKMYAAMNFSFWLFIMAGFYVLLELVNFKGIGLALYWMAAIVIGIPFTIKLWSRVERLQKIQQTGKKRKIVGAMIAIPWIVGSIIGWMIIPSMQIALNAEARLAVGFLSFIGISIGGMWLVVGREFEMVPAFLIPLCSIPVVWNMEEGAMIWAGFVVTASYSITVFWYLYSAFKAIERW
;
A
#
# COMPACT_ATOMS: atom_id res chain seq x y z
N MET A 1 23.37 3.12 -39.92
CA MET A 1 22.83 4.15 -38.99
C MET A 1 21.32 4.02 -38.77
N LYS A 2 20.49 3.92 -39.82
CA LYS A 2 19.03 3.71 -39.68
C LYS A 2 18.63 2.48 -38.85
N GLU A 3 19.28 1.35 -39.03
CA GLU A 3 19.00 0.12 -38.26
C GLU A 3 19.24 0.29 -36.75
N ILE A 4 20.26 1.07 -36.34
CA ILE A 4 20.56 1.33 -34.92
C ILE A 4 19.48 2.21 -34.30
N GLU A 5 18.97 3.17 -35.06
CA GLU A 5 17.91 4.08 -34.64
C GLU A 5 16.56 3.36 -34.52
N GLU A 6 16.26 2.47 -35.46
CA GLU A 6 15.08 1.60 -35.42
C GLU A 6 15.14 0.61 -34.26
N LEU A 7 16.31 0.01 -34.01
CA LEU A 7 16.53 -0.87 -32.86
C LEU A 7 16.35 -0.13 -31.53
N LYS A 8 16.89 1.09 -31.41
CA LYS A 8 16.68 1.95 -30.22
C LYS A 8 15.21 2.28 -30.02
N ASN A 9 14.49 2.57 -31.09
CA ASN A 9 13.07 2.91 -31.02
C ASN A 9 12.23 1.69 -30.60
N MET A 10 12.52 0.51 -31.15
CA MET A 10 11.89 -0.75 -30.71
C MET A 10 12.20 -1.07 -29.25
N LEU A 11 13.45 -0.89 -28.82
CA LEU A 11 13.85 -1.10 -27.43
C LEU A 11 13.14 -0.13 -26.47
N GLY A 12 13.02 1.15 -26.83
CA GLY A 12 12.29 2.15 -26.04
C GLY A 12 10.81 1.78 -25.87
N LYS A 13 10.16 1.29 -26.92
CA LYS A 13 8.77 0.79 -26.84
C LYS A 13 8.62 -0.43 -25.94
N VAL A 14 9.58 -1.37 -25.98
CA VAL A 14 9.57 -2.54 -25.08
C VAL A 14 9.80 -2.08 -23.63
N GLU A 15 10.74 -1.17 -23.41
CA GLU A 15 11.02 -0.60 -22.09
C GLU A 15 9.79 0.11 -21.50
N GLY A 16 9.12 0.96 -22.28
CA GLY A 16 7.88 1.64 -21.87
C GLY A 16 6.79 0.65 -21.44
N LYS A 17 6.61 -0.44 -22.20
CA LYS A 17 5.66 -1.52 -21.85
C LYS A 17 6.05 -2.26 -20.57
N LEU A 18 7.34 -2.50 -20.33
CA LEU A 18 7.81 -3.16 -19.11
C LEU A 18 7.59 -2.27 -17.87
N ILE A 19 7.88 -0.97 -17.97
CA ILE A 19 7.60 0.01 -16.90
C ILE A 19 6.10 0.05 -16.62
N ALA A 20 5.28 0.15 -17.66
CA ALA A 20 3.83 0.18 -17.52
C ALA A 20 3.30 -1.08 -16.82
N ALA A 21 3.78 -2.27 -17.22
CA ALA A 21 3.41 -3.52 -16.57
C ALA A 21 3.80 -3.55 -15.08
N ALA A 22 5.00 -3.07 -14.73
CA ALA A 22 5.43 -2.98 -13.34
C ALA A 22 4.50 -2.05 -12.52
N LYS A 23 4.16 -0.87 -13.06
CA LYS A 23 3.23 0.08 -12.42
C LYS A 23 1.82 -0.49 -12.28
N MET A 24 1.33 -1.24 -13.27
CA MET A 24 0.02 -1.93 -13.19
C MET A 24 0.01 -3.03 -12.12
N TYR A 25 1.09 -3.80 -11.97
CA TYR A 25 1.18 -4.79 -10.89
C TYR A 25 1.24 -4.14 -9.50
N ALA A 26 1.92 -3.00 -9.36
CA ALA A 26 1.91 -2.23 -8.12
C ALA A 26 0.50 -1.69 -7.82
N ALA A 27 -0.20 -1.11 -8.80
CA ALA A 27 -1.60 -0.69 -8.67
C ALA A 27 -2.49 -1.85 -8.19
N MET A 28 -2.34 -3.03 -8.80
CA MET A 28 -3.12 -4.22 -8.44
C MET A 28 -2.94 -4.63 -6.98
N ASN A 29 -1.73 -4.47 -6.42
CA ASN A 29 -1.48 -4.74 -5.01
C ASN A 29 -2.27 -3.78 -4.11
N PHE A 30 -2.23 -2.48 -4.40
CA PHE A 30 -2.99 -1.48 -3.65
C PHE A 30 -4.50 -1.68 -3.80
N SER A 31 -4.99 -1.97 -5.02
CA SER A 31 -6.41 -2.27 -5.26
C SER A 31 -6.90 -3.49 -4.50
N PHE A 32 -6.07 -4.53 -4.38
CA PHE A 32 -6.42 -5.74 -3.63
C PHE A 32 -6.58 -5.45 -2.13
N TRP A 33 -5.63 -4.72 -1.53
CA TRP A 33 -5.74 -4.33 -0.12
C TRP A 33 -6.86 -3.32 0.12
N LEU A 34 -7.11 -2.42 -0.83
CA LEU A 34 -8.27 -1.52 -0.82
C LEU A 34 -9.58 -2.31 -0.82
N PHE A 35 -9.68 -3.35 -1.64
CA PHE A 35 -10.85 -4.24 -1.68
C PHE A 35 -11.08 -4.94 -0.34
N ILE A 36 -10.02 -5.46 0.30
CA ILE A 36 -10.11 -6.05 1.65
C ILE A 36 -10.57 -4.99 2.65
N MET A 37 -9.93 -3.83 2.70
CA MET A 37 -10.25 -2.78 3.67
C MET A 37 -11.70 -2.28 3.50
N ALA A 38 -12.12 -2.00 2.27
CA ALA A 38 -13.48 -1.55 1.98
C ALA A 38 -14.51 -2.66 2.28
N GLY A 39 -14.21 -3.90 1.89
CA GLY A 39 -15.04 -5.06 2.18
C GLY A 39 -15.23 -5.30 3.68
N PHE A 40 -14.17 -5.09 4.47
CA PHE A 40 -14.24 -5.15 5.93
C PHE A 40 -15.28 -4.18 6.49
N TYR A 41 -15.28 -2.91 6.05
CA TYR A 41 -16.24 -1.92 6.54
C TYR A 41 -17.68 -2.26 6.16
N VAL A 42 -17.92 -2.70 4.92
CA VAL A 42 -19.26 -3.11 4.48
C VAL A 42 -19.77 -4.30 5.29
N LEU A 43 -18.90 -5.31 5.51
CA LEU A 43 -19.27 -6.52 6.25
C LEU A 43 -19.44 -6.27 7.74
N LEU A 44 -18.66 -5.35 8.31
CA LEU A 44 -18.78 -4.96 9.71
C LEU A 44 -20.17 -4.37 10.00
N GLU A 45 -20.68 -3.52 9.12
CA GLU A 45 -22.02 -2.94 9.24
C GLU A 45 -23.14 -3.98 9.02
N LEU A 46 -23.00 -4.83 7.99
CA LEU A 46 -24.05 -5.80 7.64
C LEU A 46 -24.18 -6.94 8.65
N VAL A 47 -23.06 -7.41 9.20
CA VAL A 47 -23.03 -8.65 10.00
C VAL A 47 -22.75 -8.36 11.49
N ASN A 48 -22.33 -7.13 11.84
CA ASN A 48 -21.99 -6.75 13.22
C ASN A 48 -21.01 -7.74 13.88
N PHE A 49 -19.93 -8.10 13.16
CA PHE A 49 -18.92 -9.03 13.65
C PHE A 49 -18.30 -8.55 14.97
N LYS A 50 -18.35 -9.38 16.02
CA LYS A 50 -17.67 -9.15 17.30
C LYS A 50 -16.65 -10.24 17.58
N GLY A 51 -15.52 -9.86 18.15
CA GLY A 51 -14.46 -10.77 18.62
C GLY A 51 -13.90 -11.68 17.53
N ILE A 52 -14.25 -12.97 17.59
CA ILE A 52 -13.69 -14.03 16.73
C ILE A 52 -13.97 -13.78 15.24
N GLY A 53 -15.15 -13.24 14.88
CA GLY A 53 -15.49 -12.95 13.49
C GLY A 53 -14.53 -11.95 12.84
N LEU A 54 -14.14 -10.91 13.60
CA LEU A 54 -13.17 -9.92 13.17
C LEU A 54 -11.76 -10.53 13.02
N ALA A 55 -11.36 -11.38 13.97
CA ALA A 55 -10.09 -12.09 13.90
C ALA A 55 -10.02 -13.04 12.69
N LEU A 56 -11.09 -13.79 12.41
CA LEU A 56 -11.18 -14.70 11.27
C LEU A 56 -11.12 -13.94 9.94
N TYR A 57 -11.80 -12.80 9.83
CA TYR A 57 -11.75 -11.96 8.63
C TYR A 57 -10.30 -11.52 8.33
N TRP A 58 -9.62 -10.93 9.32
CA TRP A 58 -8.27 -10.45 9.14
C TRP A 58 -7.27 -11.59 8.94
N MET A 59 -7.46 -12.73 9.60
CA MET A 59 -6.64 -13.92 9.38
C MET A 59 -6.77 -14.43 7.94
N ALA A 60 -8.00 -14.54 7.42
CA ALA A 60 -8.23 -14.92 6.03
C ALA A 60 -7.62 -13.92 5.05
N ALA A 61 -7.81 -12.62 5.30
CA ALA A 61 -7.21 -11.55 4.51
C ALA A 61 -5.68 -11.63 4.48
N ILE A 62 -5.04 -11.92 5.61
CA ILE A 62 -3.57 -12.10 5.70
C ILE A 62 -3.12 -13.37 4.96
N VAL A 63 -3.79 -14.50 5.19
CA VAL A 63 -3.46 -15.79 4.57
C VAL A 63 -3.54 -15.71 3.05
N ILE A 64 -4.51 -14.98 2.51
CA ILE A 64 -4.67 -14.79 1.06
C ILE A 64 -3.77 -13.64 0.57
N GLY A 65 -3.72 -12.55 1.31
CA GLY A 65 -3.11 -11.30 0.89
C GLY A 65 -1.59 -11.30 0.90
N ILE A 66 -0.96 -11.99 1.85
CA ILE A 66 0.51 -12.09 1.88
C ILE A 66 1.04 -12.82 0.64
N PRO A 67 0.58 -14.05 0.29
CA PRO A 67 1.02 -14.73 -0.92
C PRO A 67 0.75 -13.91 -2.19
N PHE A 68 -0.41 -13.24 -2.26
CA PHE A 68 -0.76 -12.38 -3.39
C PHE A 68 0.21 -11.20 -3.52
N THR A 69 0.47 -10.50 -2.41
CA THR A 69 1.42 -9.38 -2.32
C THR A 69 2.83 -9.82 -2.74
N ILE A 70 3.34 -10.92 -2.18
CA ILE A 70 4.66 -11.47 -2.53
C ILE A 70 4.73 -11.79 -4.02
N LYS A 71 3.68 -12.42 -4.57
CA LYS A 71 3.62 -12.77 -5.99
C LYS A 71 3.65 -11.51 -6.86
N LEU A 72 2.90 -10.47 -6.55
CA LEU A 72 2.90 -9.21 -7.30
C LEU A 72 4.24 -8.49 -7.22
N TRP A 73 4.79 -8.31 -6.03
CA TRP A 73 6.09 -7.63 -5.86
C TRP A 73 7.23 -8.39 -6.52
N SER A 74 7.21 -9.73 -6.50
CA SER A 74 8.19 -10.52 -7.25
C SER A 74 8.13 -10.28 -8.76
N ARG A 75 6.94 -9.98 -9.31
CA ARG A 75 6.75 -9.63 -10.72
C ARG A 75 7.25 -8.22 -11.01
N VAL A 76 6.90 -7.25 -10.17
CA VAL A 76 7.42 -5.87 -10.23
C VAL A 76 8.95 -5.88 -10.23
N GLU A 77 9.55 -6.56 -9.26
CA GLU A 77 11.01 -6.69 -9.18
C GLU A 77 11.61 -7.35 -10.41
N ARG A 78 10.98 -8.39 -10.96
CA ARG A 78 11.51 -9.08 -12.15
C ARG A 78 11.52 -8.14 -13.35
N LEU A 79 10.47 -7.34 -13.52
CA LEU A 79 10.35 -6.36 -14.60
C LEU A 79 11.35 -5.22 -14.42
N GLN A 80 11.56 -4.74 -13.19
CA GLN A 80 12.54 -3.70 -12.88
C GLN A 80 14.00 -4.19 -12.94
N LYS A 81 14.27 -5.47 -12.60
CA LYS A 81 15.61 -6.09 -12.73
C LYS A 81 16.03 -6.31 -14.19
N ILE A 82 15.07 -6.39 -15.12
CA ILE A 82 15.38 -6.38 -16.56
C ILE A 82 15.94 -5.01 -16.98
N GLN A 83 15.61 -3.92 -16.26
CA GLN A 83 16.19 -2.58 -16.46
C GLN A 83 17.48 -2.34 -15.67
N GLN A 84 17.66 -2.96 -14.49
CA GLN A 84 18.84 -2.74 -13.63
C GLN A 84 19.73 -3.98 -13.55
N THR A 85 20.87 -3.90 -14.22
CA THR A 85 21.99 -4.84 -14.15
C THR A 85 22.26 -5.37 -12.73
N GLY A 86 21.99 -6.66 -12.51
CA GLY A 86 22.87 -7.55 -11.73
C GLY A 86 22.76 -7.63 -10.21
N LYS A 87 21.93 -6.88 -9.47
CA LYS A 87 21.84 -7.04 -8.01
C LYS A 87 20.64 -7.90 -7.57
N LYS A 88 20.91 -9.18 -7.31
CA LYS A 88 20.00 -10.11 -6.61
C LYS A 88 19.72 -9.63 -5.19
N ARG A 89 18.66 -8.85 -4.96
CA ARG A 89 18.10 -8.71 -3.61
C ARG A 89 17.22 -9.93 -3.30
N LYS A 90 17.79 -10.96 -2.65
CA LYS A 90 17.04 -12.04 -2.00
C LYS A 90 16.33 -11.57 -0.70
N ILE A 91 16.52 -10.31 -0.30
CA ILE A 91 16.12 -9.75 0.99
C ILE A 91 14.84 -8.91 0.90
N VAL A 92 14.27 -8.67 -0.29
CA VAL A 92 13.15 -7.71 -0.44
C VAL A 92 11.90 -8.13 0.35
N GLY A 93 11.54 -9.42 0.37
CA GLY A 93 10.40 -9.90 1.16
C GLY A 93 10.57 -9.66 2.66
N ALA A 94 11.75 -9.97 3.21
CA ALA A 94 12.06 -9.70 4.63
C ALA A 94 12.12 -8.18 4.92
N MET A 95 12.62 -7.40 3.98
CA MET A 95 12.66 -5.94 4.03
C MET A 95 11.28 -5.28 4.01
N ILE A 96 10.29 -5.88 3.35
CA ILE A 96 8.90 -5.44 3.39
C ILE A 96 8.28 -5.83 4.73
N ALA A 97 8.53 -7.04 5.24
CA ALA A 97 7.92 -7.51 6.48
C ALA A 97 8.26 -6.64 7.70
N ILE A 98 9.48 -6.09 7.78
CA ILE A 98 9.93 -5.27 8.92
C ILE A 98 9.04 -4.03 9.14
N PRO A 99 8.82 -3.13 8.17
CA PRO A 99 7.87 -2.01 8.28
C PRO A 99 6.47 -2.42 8.73
N TRP A 100 5.98 -3.58 8.29
CA TRP A 100 4.67 -4.08 8.67
C TRP A 100 4.63 -4.53 10.12
N ILE A 101 5.67 -5.22 10.60
CA ILE A 101 5.81 -5.61 12.01
C ILE A 101 5.91 -4.36 12.89
N VAL A 102 6.79 -3.42 12.54
CA VAL A 102 6.99 -2.18 13.29
C VAL A 102 5.71 -1.35 13.33
N GLY A 103 5.06 -1.13 12.19
CA GLY A 103 3.79 -0.42 12.13
C GLY A 103 2.70 -1.13 12.93
N SER A 104 2.66 -2.47 12.92
CA SER A 104 1.67 -3.23 13.70
C SER A 104 1.85 -3.06 15.20
N ILE A 105 3.10 -3.14 15.68
CA ILE A 105 3.41 -2.93 17.10
C ILE A 105 3.03 -1.50 17.52
N ILE A 106 3.40 -0.50 16.71
CA ILE A 106 3.11 0.90 17.02
C ILE A 106 1.60 1.17 17.00
N GLY A 107 0.92 0.76 15.93
CA GLY A 107 -0.50 1.08 15.71
C GLY A 107 -1.47 0.27 16.56
N TRP A 108 -1.16 -0.99 16.87
CA TRP A 108 -2.09 -1.88 17.60
C TRP A 108 -1.73 -2.11 19.07
N MET A 109 -0.48 -1.87 19.48
CA MET A 109 -0.06 -2.09 20.87
C MET A 109 0.29 -0.79 21.57
N ILE A 110 1.24 -0.02 21.01
CA ILE A 110 1.79 1.17 21.67
C ILE A 110 0.73 2.29 21.73
N ILE A 111 0.21 2.73 20.59
CA ILE A 111 -0.73 3.86 20.54
C ILE A 111 -2.02 3.60 21.32
N PRO A 112 -2.70 2.44 21.19
CA PRO A 112 -3.92 2.18 21.96
C PRO A 112 -3.69 2.16 23.48
N SER A 113 -2.48 1.85 23.93
CA SER A 113 -2.10 1.87 25.35
C SER A 113 -1.81 3.29 25.89
N MET A 114 -1.57 4.25 25.01
CA MET A 114 -1.30 5.63 25.37
C MET A 114 -2.62 6.40 25.58
N GLN A 115 -2.77 7.13 26.68
CA GLN A 115 -3.95 7.98 26.93
C GLN A 115 -3.88 9.31 26.18
N ILE A 116 -3.55 9.25 24.90
CA ILE A 116 -3.21 10.43 24.12
C ILE A 116 -4.41 11.09 23.43
N ALA A 117 -5.40 10.32 22.95
CA ALA A 117 -6.58 10.85 22.25
C ALA A 117 -7.81 10.97 23.17
N LEU A 118 -8.79 11.78 22.75
CA LEU A 118 -9.97 12.14 23.55
C LEU A 118 -10.76 10.93 24.09
N ASN A 119 -10.88 9.87 23.30
CA ASN A 119 -11.62 8.67 23.68
C ASN A 119 -11.00 7.39 23.08
N ALA A 120 -11.56 6.23 23.44
CA ALA A 120 -11.06 4.94 23.00
C ALA A 120 -11.15 4.74 21.48
N GLU A 121 -12.20 5.24 20.83
CA GLU A 121 -12.37 5.16 19.38
C GLU A 121 -11.30 5.98 18.65
N ALA A 122 -11.10 7.23 19.08
CA ALA A 122 -10.06 8.12 18.55
C ALA A 122 -8.66 7.50 18.70
N ARG A 123 -8.36 6.86 19.84
CA ARG A 123 -7.08 6.14 20.03
C ARG A 123 -6.90 5.00 19.02
N LEU A 124 -7.94 4.19 18.79
CA LEU A 124 -7.89 3.10 17.82
C LEU A 124 -7.71 3.63 16.40
N ALA A 125 -8.37 4.73 16.06
CA ALA A 125 -8.28 5.36 14.76
C ALA A 125 -6.88 5.96 14.50
N VAL A 126 -6.29 6.64 15.49
CA VAL A 126 -4.89 7.09 15.44
C VAL A 126 -3.95 5.90 15.30
N GLY A 127 -4.20 4.81 16.02
CA GLY A 127 -3.45 3.56 15.92
C GLY A 127 -3.49 2.98 14.51
N PHE A 128 -4.67 2.88 13.92
CA PHE A 128 -4.88 2.38 12.56
C PHE A 128 -4.18 3.25 11.50
N LEU A 129 -4.34 4.58 11.56
CA LEU A 129 -3.66 5.50 10.64
C LEU A 129 -2.13 5.41 10.77
N SER A 130 -1.62 5.28 11.99
CA SER A 130 -0.18 5.14 12.25
C SER A 130 0.35 3.80 11.74
N PHE A 131 -0.40 2.71 11.94
CA PHE A 131 -0.07 1.40 11.37
C PHE A 131 0.12 1.50 9.85
N ILE A 132 -0.89 2.00 9.12
CA ILE A 132 -0.83 2.12 7.67
C ILE A 132 0.29 3.07 7.24
N GLY A 133 0.37 4.24 7.86
CA GLY A 133 1.37 5.26 7.54
C GLY A 133 2.80 4.77 7.72
N ILE A 134 3.11 4.14 8.85
CA ILE A 134 4.45 3.63 9.15
C ILE A 134 4.78 2.42 8.27
N SER A 135 3.84 1.50 8.07
CA SER A 135 4.08 0.30 7.28
C SER A 135 4.33 0.60 5.81
N ILE A 136 3.48 1.42 5.18
CA ILE A 136 3.65 1.81 3.78
C ILE A 136 4.82 2.79 3.60
N GLY A 137 5.02 3.73 4.53
CA GLY A 137 6.16 4.65 4.50
C GLY A 137 7.51 3.93 4.66
N GLY A 138 7.59 2.96 5.58
CA GLY A 138 8.77 2.12 5.73
C GLY A 138 9.00 1.24 4.50
N MET A 139 7.94 0.66 3.92
CA MET A 139 8.05 -0.09 2.68
C MET A 139 8.57 0.77 1.52
N TRP A 140 8.06 1.99 1.38
CA TRP A 140 8.52 2.97 0.39
C TRP A 140 10.02 3.28 0.54
N LEU A 141 10.51 3.45 1.77
CA LEU A 141 11.93 3.69 2.05
C LEU A 141 12.83 2.55 1.58
N VAL A 142 12.37 1.31 1.65
CA VAL A 142 13.22 0.13 1.40
C VAL A 142 13.11 -0.44 -0.02
N VAL A 143 11.92 -0.39 -0.62
CA VAL A 143 11.63 -1.09 -1.89
C VAL A 143 12.03 -0.27 -3.12
N GLY A 144 12.02 1.06 -3.07
CA GLY A 144 12.42 1.84 -4.25
C GLY A 144 11.92 3.27 -4.34
N ARG A 145 11.36 3.83 -3.25
CA ARG A 145 10.90 5.22 -3.16
C ARG A 145 10.02 5.66 -4.34
N GLU A 146 9.12 4.79 -4.79
CA GLU A 146 8.19 5.12 -5.87
C GLU A 146 7.24 6.23 -5.41
N PHE A 147 7.19 7.34 -6.15
CA PHE A 147 6.38 8.50 -5.80
C PHE A 147 4.88 8.18 -5.72
N GLU A 148 4.42 7.21 -6.51
CA GLU A 148 3.00 6.82 -6.54
C GLU A 148 2.53 6.18 -5.22
N MET A 149 3.44 5.65 -4.38
CA MET A 149 3.10 5.13 -3.04
C MET A 149 2.89 6.23 -2.01
N VAL A 150 3.35 7.46 -2.26
CA VAL A 150 3.37 8.54 -1.27
C VAL A 150 1.99 8.84 -0.67
N PRO A 151 0.91 8.96 -1.46
CA PRO A 151 -0.42 9.21 -0.89
C PRO A 151 -0.83 8.17 0.14
N ALA A 152 -0.58 6.89 -0.13
CA ALA A 152 -0.99 5.77 0.72
C ALA A 152 -0.35 5.75 2.13
N PHE A 153 0.72 6.52 2.37
CA PHE A 153 1.25 6.69 3.73
C PHE A 153 1.18 8.11 4.25
N LEU A 154 1.39 9.11 3.39
CA LEU A 154 1.46 10.50 3.82
C LEU A 154 0.09 11.04 4.21
N ILE A 155 -0.95 10.73 3.43
CA ILE A 155 -2.32 11.18 3.73
C ILE A 155 -2.82 10.59 5.06
N PRO A 156 -2.66 9.27 5.32
CA PRO A 156 -2.95 8.71 6.65
C PRO A 156 -2.21 9.41 7.79
N LEU A 157 -0.89 9.62 7.66
CA LEU A 157 -0.10 10.28 8.72
C LEU A 157 -0.54 11.72 8.98
N CYS A 158 -0.78 12.50 7.91
CA CYS A 158 -1.25 13.88 8.03
C CYS A 158 -2.67 13.98 8.61
N SER A 159 -3.44 12.89 8.58
CA SER A 159 -4.81 12.86 9.11
C SER A 159 -4.86 12.55 10.61
N ILE A 160 -3.76 12.11 11.22
CA ILE A 160 -3.69 11.77 12.65
C ILE A 160 -4.13 12.94 13.56
N PRO A 161 -3.66 14.19 13.38
CA PRO A 161 -4.06 15.31 14.24
C PRO A 161 -5.56 15.61 14.22
N VAL A 162 -6.23 15.32 13.10
CA VAL A 162 -7.68 15.52 12.96
C VAL A 162 -8.41 14.50 13.84
N VAL A 163 -8.05 13.22 13.70
CA VAL A 163 -8.68 12.10 14.42
C VAL A 163 -8.47 12.17 15.93
N TRP A 164 -7.33 12.71 16.35
CA TRP A 164 -6.93 12.81 17.75
C TRP A 164 -7.96 13.52 18.63
N ASN A 165 -8.67 14.49 18.05
CA ASN A 165 -9.63 15.36 18.73
C ASN A 165 -11.07 15.12 18.30
N MET A 166 -11.38 13.98 17.69
CA MET A 166 -12.76 13.63 17.31
C MET A 166 -13.51 13.01 18.49
N GLU A 167 -14.70 13.54 18.78
CA GLU A 167 -15.59 12.98 19.79
C GLU A 167 -16.29 11.71 19.31
N GLU A 168 -16.69 11.65 18.04
CA GLU A 168 -17.38 10.50 17.44
C GLU A 168 -16.94 10.28 16.00
N GLY A 169 -17.02 9.03 15.52
CA GLY A 169 -16.80 8.69 14.10
C GLY A 169 -15.33 8.71 13.67
N ALA A 170 -14.40 8.72 14.62
CA ALA A 170 -12.97 8.72 14.39
C ALA A 170 -12.50 7.54 13.53
N MET A 171 -13.05 6.33 13.78
CA MET A 171 -12.70 5.13 12.99
C MET A 171 -13.26 5.17 11.58
N ILE A 172 -14.45 5.76 11.40
CA ILE A 172 -15.08 5.94 10.09
C ILE A 172 -14.23 6.90 9.25
N TRP A 173 -13.81 8.03 9.84
CA TRP A 173 -12.91 8.98 9.19
C TRP A 173 -11.58 8.33 8.80
N ALA A 174 -10.95 7.58 9.71
CA ALA A 174 -9.71 6.89 9.42
C ALA A 174 -9.85 5.88 8.26
N GLY A 175 -10.96 5.13 8.23
CA GLY A 175 -11.30 4.21 7.14
C GLY A 175 -11.46 4.93 5.80
N PHE A 176 -12.17 6.05 5.79
CA PHE A 176 -12.33 6.91 4.62
C PHE A 176 -10.98 7.42 4.11
N VAL A 177 -10.14 7.97 4.99
CA VAL A 177 -8.80 8.49 4.67
C VAL A 177 -7.93 7.40 4.02
N VAL A 178 -7.87 6.20 4.61
CA VAL A 178 -7.09 5.08 4.06
C VAL A 178 -7.64 4.66 2.70
N THR A 179 -8.96 4.52 2.57
CA THR A 179 -9.61 4.17 1.30
C THR A 179 -9.33 5.19 0.20
N ALA A 180 -9.46 6.49 0.50
CA ALA A 180 -9.20 7.58 -0.42
C ALA A 180 -7.73 7.63 -0.84
N SER A 181 -6.81 7.54 0.12
CA SER A 181 -5.37 7.55 -0.15
C SER A 181 -4.91 6.38 -1.02
N TYR A 182 -5.42 5.17 -0.76
CA TYR A 182 -5.13 4.00 -1.59
C TYR A 182 -5.71 4.16 -3.00
N SER A 183 -6.92 4.70 -3.12
CA SER A 183 -7.54 4.98 -4.43
C SER A 183 -6.70 5.97 -5.23
N ILE A 184 -6.23 7.06 -4.60
CA ILE A 184 -5.32 8.04 -5.23
C ILE A 184 -4.03 7.35 -5.67
N THR A 185 -3.42 6.52 -4.81
CA THR A 185 -2.22 5.75 -5.16
C THR A 185 -2.46 4.83 -6.37
N VAL A 186 -3.59 4.12 -6.43
CA VAL A 186 -3.96 3.27 -7.58
C VAL A 186 -4.06 4.10 -8.86
N PHE A 187 -4.82 5.21 -8.83
CA PHE A 187 -4.97 6.08 -10.00
C PHE A 187 -3.63 6.66 -10.46
N TRP A 188 -2.76 7.05 -9.52
CA TRP A 188 -1.45 7.58 -9.86
C TRP A 188 -0.56 6.51 -10.51
N TYR A 189 -0.55 5.28 -9.98
CA TYR A 189 0.16 4.16 -10.61
C TYR A 189 -0.35 3.89 -12.04
N LEU A 190 -1.66 3.89 -12.25
CA LEU A 190 -2.25 3.68 -13.58
C LEU A 190 -1.92 4.83 -14.54
N TYR A 191 -2.01 6.08 -14.08
CA TYR A 191 -1.59 7.25 -14.86
C TYR A 191 -0.11 7.15 -15.27
N SER A 192 0.77 6.82 -14.33
CA SER A 192 2.19 6.60 -14.61
C SER A 192 2.42 5.45 -15.58
N ALA A 193 1.60 4.39 -15.52
CA ALA A 193 1.66 3.27 -16.46
C ALA A 193 1.30 3.71 -17.88
N PHE A 194 0.19 4.42 -18.08
CA PHE A 194 -0.22 4.90 -19.40
C PHE A 194 0.78 5.90 -19.98
N LYS A 195 1.26 6.83 -19.16
CA LYS A 195 2.31 7.78 -19.56
C LYS A 195 3.60 7.10 -20.00
N ALA A 196 3.95 5.95 -19.41
CA ALA A 196 5.13 5.18 -19.81
C ALA A 196 4.97 4.53 -21.19
N ILE A 197 3.73 4.18 -21.59
CA ILE A 197 3.41 3.65 -22.92
C ILE A 197 3.43 4.77 -23.96
N GLU A 198 2.89 5.95 -23.64
CA GLU A 198 2.74 7.07 -24.59
C GLU A 198 4.04 7.82 -24.90
N ARG A 199 5.07 7.70 -24.06
CA ARG A 199 6.36 8.37 -24.27
C ARG A 199 7.15 7.85 -25.49
N TRP A 200 6.71 6.77 -26.15
CA TRP A 200 7.47 6.06 -27.20
C TRP A 200 6.62 5.52 -28.36
#